data_AF-A0A263HB59-F1
#
_entry.id   AF-A0A263HB59-F1
#
_cell.length_a   1.000
_cell.length_b   1.000
_cell.length_c   1.000
_cell.angle_alpha   90.00
_cell.angle_beta   90.00
_cell.angle_gamma   90.00
#
_symmetry.space_group_name_H-M   'P 1'
#
loop_
_entity.id
_entity.type
_entity.pdbx_description
1 polymer ?
#
loop_
_entity_poly.entity_id
_entity_poly.type
_entity_poly.pdbx_seq_one_letter_code
_entity_poly.pdbx_strand_id
1 'polypeptide(L)'
;MVLLYTPKKQAKKELHFEADIVDLDYQGFGVAKVGGKTWFIENALPQERVMVASVEEKRQFGMGKAQRILRVSALRQTPKCPYYQQCGGCQSQHIPLALQHESKQKTLFQRLSCLQAAPIDFQPMMVGAQWHYRRRVRLSLRYEPKTRQLVMGFRQKRSADIVNIRRCEVLVSPLNELLEKVTALLAQWSTPKQLGHVELVAADNGVAMLLRYMQNMAEIDRTLLLRFAQAHQLMLFVQDDYEIKHVYGEFPYYQLKDGTRLYFDIRDFIQVNASLNQQMIDTALDWLALSAQDEVLDLFCGMGNFTLPLSKRVKSAVGIEGVSEMVVRARQNAEQNHCHNVQFYQSDLEKPFVEQPWARQQFNKILLDPARGGAAFALSVMMQVRAEKILYVSCNPATLVRDAAILLEAGYLLRKVAMVDMFPNTAHLESISLFEKTR
;
A
#
# COMPACT_ATOMS: atom_id res chain seq x y z
N MET A 1 -11.76 35.55 -32.08
CA MET A 1 -10.77 35.22 -31.03
C MET A 1 -11.51 35.27 -29.69
N VAL A 2 -12.03 34.12 -29.24
CA VAL A 2 -12.86 34.06 -28.02
C VAL A 2 -11.94 34.03 -26.82
N LEU A 3 -11.89 35.13 -26.07
CA LEU A 3 -11.19 35.21 -24.79
C LEU A 3 -11.95 34.36 -23.77
N LEU A 4 -11.43 33.16 -23.49
CA LEU A 4 -11.87 32.34 -22.37
C LEU A 4 -11.45 33.03 -21.07
N TYR A 5 -12.38 33.80 -20.49
CA TYR A 5 -12.23 34.36 -19.15
C TYR A 5 -12.20 33.22 -18.14
N THR A 6 -11.01 32.93 -17.61
CA THR A 6 -10.87 32.04 -16.45
C THR A 6 -11.02 32.91 -15.20
N PRO A 7 -12.09 32.75 -14.39
CA PRO A 7 -12.26 33.57 -13.20
C PRO A 7 -11.09 33.35 -12.24
N LYS A 8 -10.46 34.46 -11.80
CA LYS A 8 -9.48 34.41 -10.71
C LYS A 8 -10.17 33.83 -9.48
N LYS A 9 -9.71 32.66 -9.03
CA LYS A 9 -10.15 32.00 -7.79
C LYS A 9 -9.97 33.00 -6.64
N GLN A 10 -11.05 33.58 -6.12
CA GLN A 10 -11.00 34.39 -4.90
C GLN A 10 -10.34 33.56 -3.79
N ALA A 11 -9.29 34.10 -3.18
CA ALA A 11 -8.68 33.46 -2.02
C ALA A 11 -9.73 33.40 -0.91
N LYS A 12 -10.19 32.20 -0.57
CA LYS A 12 -11.04 31.99 0.62
C LYS A 12 -10.27 32.53 1.82
N LYS A 13 -10.92 33.42 2.59
CA LYS A 13 -10.34 33.98 3.81
C LYS A 13 -10.06 32.82 4.77
N GLU A 14 -8.80 32.64 5.14
CA GLU A 14 -8.38 31.62 6.11
C GLU A 14 -8.96 32.00 7.47
N LEU A 15 -9.85 31.16 7.99
CA LEU A 15 -10.45 31.35 9.31
C LEU A 15 -9.51 30.75 10.34
N HIS A 16 -9.23 31.52 11.39
CA HIS A 16 -8.48 31.07 12.56
C HIS A 16 -9.40 31.00 13.76
N PHE A 17 -9.38 29.87 14.47
CA PHE A 17 -10.22 29.68 15.65
C PHE A 17 -9.57 28.68 16.61
N GLU A 18 -9.94 28.76 17.88
CA GLU A 18 -9.53 27.78 18.88
C GLU A 18 -10.46 26.57 18.89
N ALA A 19 -9.89 25.39 19.10
CA ALA A 19 -10.64 24.16 19.22
C ALA A 19 -10.02 23.24 20.29
N ASP A 20 -10.88 22.66 21.13
CA ASP A 20 -10.54 21.51 21.96
C ASP A 20 -10.75 20.23 21.15
N ILE A 21 -9.72 19.38 21.12
CA ILE A 21 -9.74 18.12 20.38
C ILE A 21 -10.30 17.02 21.29
N VAL A 22 -11.37 16.37 20.82
CA VAL A 22 -12.16 15.41 21.60
C VAL A 22 -11.94 13.95 21.20
N ASP A 23 -11.54 13.70 19.96
CA ASP A 23 -11.31 12.34 19.44
C ASP A 23 -10.24 12.37 18.33
N LEU A 24 -9.87 11.20 17.82
CA LEU A 24 -8.96 11.01 16.70
C LEU A 24 -9.65 10.14 15.63
N ASP A 25 -9.63 10.57 14.38
CA ASP A 25 -10.11 9.73 13.29
C ASP A 25 -9.08 8.66 12.86
N TYR A 26 -9.51 7.73 12.00
CA TYR A 26 -8.62 6.66 11.50
C TYR A 26 -7.46 7.17 10.62
N GLN A 27 -7.56 8.39 10.08
CA GLN A 27 -6.50 9.01 9.26
C GLN A 27 -5.47 9.76 10.12
N GLY A 28 -5.71 9.87 11.43
CA GLY A 28 -4.86 10.62 12.35
C GLY A 28 -5.17 12.11 12.41
N PHE A 29 -6.37 12.54 11.98
CA PHE A 29 -6.86 13.89 12.21
C PHE A 29 -7.54 13.99 13.58
N GLY A 30 -7.17 15.01 14.34
CA GLY A 30 -7.89 15.37 15.57
C GLY A 30 -9.30 15.83 15.22
N VAL A 31 -10.28 15.33 15.96
CA VAL A 31 -11.69 15.67 15.77
C VAL A 31 -12.11 16.70 16.82
N ALA A 32 -12.72 17.80 16.37
CA ALA A 32 -13.31 18.82 17.23
C ALA A 32 -14.75 19.14 16.80
N LYS A 33 -15.56 19.62 17.74
CA LYS A 33 -16.89 20.18 17.44
C LYS A 33 -16.88 21.68 17.74
N VAL A 34 -17.04 22.50 16.70
CA VAL A 34 -17.05 23.96 16.81
C VAL A 34 -18.29 24.50 16.12
N GLY A 35 -19.14 25.23 16.85
CA GLY A 35 -20.38 25.79 16.31
C GLY A 35 -21.34 24.74 15.72
N GLY A 36 -21.43 23.56 16.35
CA GLY A 36 -22.26 22.44 15.87
C GLY A 36 -21.70 21.68 14.67
N LYS A 37 -20.54 22.06 14.14
CA LYS A 37 -19.88 21.42 13.00
C LYS A 37 -18.69 20.57 13.44
N THR A 38 -18.51 19.41 12.81
CA THR A 38 -17.33 18.56 13.01
C THR A 38 -16.14 19.06 12.19
N TRP A 39 -14.98 19.18 12.83
CA TRP A 39 -13.73 19.59 12.20
C TRP A 39 -12.68 18.49 12.31
N PHE A 40 -12.01 18.20 11.19
CA PHE A 40 -10.86 17.29 11.09
C PHE A 40 -9.58 18.11 11.01
N ILE A 41 -8.72 18.00 12.02
CA ILE A 41 -7.59 18.91 12.24
C ILE A 41 -6.27 18.12 12.15
N GLU A 42 -5.45 18.45 11.15
CA GLU A 42 -4.09 17.90 11.02
C GLU A 42 -3.18 18.39 12.15
N ASN A 43 -2.27 17.52 12.61
CA ASN A 43 -1.29 17.80 13.67
C ASN A 43 -1.93 18.11 15.03
N ALA A 44 -3.05 17.45 15.35
CA ALA A 44 -3.79 17.65 16.60
C ALA A 44 -4.16 16.29 17.22
N LEU A 45 -4.04 16.21 18.55
CA LEU A 45 -4.31 15.00 19.33
C LEU A 45 -5.45 15.22 20.33
N PRO A 46 -6.17 14.16 20.75
CA PRO A 46 -7.14 14.25 21.85
C PRO A 46 -6.56 14.93 23.08
N GLN A 47 -7.41 15.72 23.76
CA GLN A 47 -7.10 16.52 24.95
C GLN A 47 -6.29 17.80 24.68
N GLU A 48 -5.82 18.02 23.44
CA GLU A 48 -5.19 19.27 23.06
C GLU A 48 -6.19 20.40 22.90
N ARG A 49 -5.72 21.63 23.15
CA ARG A 49 -6.36 22.85 22.69
C ARG A 49 -5.45 23.50 21.67
N VAL A 50 -5.96 23.80 20.48
CA VAL A 50 -5.15 24.25 19.35
C VAL A 50 -5.75 25.49 18.69
N MET A 51 -4.88 26.34 18.14
CA MET A 51 -5.26 27.35 17.15
C MET A 51 -5.26 26.70 15.77
N VAL A 52 -6.46 26.59 15.19
CA VAL A 52 -6.71 25.95 13.90
C VAL A 52 -6.69 27.01 12.81
N ALA A 53 -6.03 26.71 11.69
CA ALA A 53 -6.26 27.39 10.43
C ALA A 53 -7.13 26.53 9.51
N SER A 54 -8.22 27.11 8.99
CA SER A 54 -9.14 26.41 8.10
C SER A 54 -8.49 26.15 6.74
N VAL A 55 -8.52 24.90 6.29
CA VAL A 55 -8.09 24.51 4.94
C VAL A 55 -9.29 24.43 4.01
N GLU A 56 -10.35 23.78 4.46
CA GLU A 56 -11.59 23.61 3.70
C GLU A 56 -12.78 23.67 4.65
N GLU A 57 -13.83 24.35 4.23
CA GLU A 57 -15.08 24.39 4.98
C GLU A 57 -16.23 23.98 4.06
N LYS A 58 -16.98 22.96 4.49
CA LYS A 58 -18.23 22.50 3.89
C LYS A 58 -19.38 22.70 4.88
N ARG A 59 -20.60 22.40 4.41
CA ARG A 59 -21.83 22.54 5.22
C ARG A 59 -21.79 21.65 6.47
N GLN A 60 -21.42 20.38 6.31
CA GLN A 60 -21.48 19.38 7.40
C GLN A 60 -20.17 19.20 8.16
N PHE A 61 -19.04 19.54 7.56
CA PHE A 61 -17.73 19.37 8.18
C PHE A 61 -16.73 20.42 7.70
N GLY A 62 -15.65 20.60 8.45
CA GLY A 62 -14.49 21.39 8.06
C GLY A 62 -13.19 20.59 8.17
N MET A 63 -12.17 21.03 7.45
CA MET A 63 -10.80 20.56 7.55
C MET A 63 -9.91 21.72 7.96
N GLY A 64 -8.97 21.46 8.86
CA GLY A 64 -8.03 22.46 9.34
C GLY A 64 -6.66 21.87 9.65
N LYS A 65 -5.74 22.75 10.03
CA LYS A 65 -4.41 22.39 10.52
C LYS A 65 -4.15 23.13 11.83
N ALA A 66 -3.65 22.43 12.84
CA ALA A 66 -3.15 23.06 14.05
C ALA A 66 -1.87 23.83 13.75
N GLN A 67 -1.96 25.17 13.81
CA GLN A 67 -0.82 26.07 13.64
C GLN A 67 -0.05 26.27 14.94
N ARG A 68 -0.78 26.34 16.07
CA ARG A 68 -0.21 26.47 17.40
C ARG A 68 -0.96 25.57 18.37
N ILE A 69 -0.22 24.84 19.20
CA ILE A 69 -0.80 24.02 20.27
C ILE A 69 -0.78 24.87 21.55
N LEU A 70 -1.96 25.18 22.07
CA LEU A 70 -2.16 26.02 23.26
C LEU A 70 -2.07 25.18 24.54
N ARG A 71 -2.57 23.94 24.49
CA ARG A 71 -2.40 22.91 25.52
C ARG A 71 -1.98 21.62 24.84
N VAL A 72 -0.79 21.12 25.19
CA VAL A 72 -0.22 19.89 24.62
C VAL A 72 -0.76 18.67 25.38
N SER A 73 -1.08 17.60 24.66
CA SER A 73 -1.49 16.33 25.25
C SER A 73 -0.28 15.59 25.82
N ALA A 74 -0.43 14.96 26.98
CA ALA A 74 0.61 14.11 27.57
C ALA A 74 0.96 12.89 26.67
N LEU A 75 0.07 12.53 25.75
CA LEU A 75 0.27 11.45 24.78
C LEU A 75 1.11 11.89 23.57
N ARG A 76 1.34 13.18 23.35
CA ARG A 76 2.05 13.65 22.14
C ARG A 76 3.48 13.12 22.10
N GLN A 77 3.84 12.52 20.97
CA GLN A 77 5.21 12.08 20.70
C GLN A 77 5.96 13.12 19.86
N THR A 78 7.26 13.21 20.07
CA THR A 78 8.16 13.92 19.16
C THR A 78 8.44 13.03 17.95
N PRO A 79 8.12 13.47 16.72
CA PRO A 79 8.41 12.69 15.52
C PRO A 79 9.90 12.34 15.40
N LYS A 80 10.20 11.07 15.13
CA LYS A 80 11.59 10.59 14.96
C LYS A 80 12.24 11.11 13.67
N CYS A 81 11.46 11.27 12.61
CA CYS A 81 11.97 11.69 11.30
C CYS A 81 12.12 13.22 11.23
N PRO A 82 13.31 13.75 10.90
CA PRO A 82 13.53 15.20 10.79
C PRO A 82 12.71 15.84 9.64
N TYR A 83 12.32 15.04 8.65
CA TYR A 83 11.53 15.50 7.50
C TYR A 83 10.01 15.49 7.74
N TYR A 84 9.55 15.01 8.90
CA TYR A 84 8.13 14.71 9.17
C TYR A 84 7.17 15.89 8.92
N GLN A 85 7.60 17.11 9.21
CA GLN A 85 6.77 18.30 9.04
C GLN A 85 6.51 18.66 7.56
N GLN A 86 7.38 18.22 6.65
CA GLN A 86 7.36 18.60 5.23
C GLN A 86 6.99 17.43 4.32
N CYS A 87 7.55 16.24 4.60
CA CYS A 87 7.41 15.05 3.77
C CYS A 87 5.97 14.53 3.77
N GLY A 88 5.43 14.19 2.59
CA GLY A 88 4.10 13.61 2.43
C GLY A 88 3.96 12.14 2.84
N GLY A 89 5.06 11.48 3.22
CA GLY A 89 5.09 10.03 3.44
C GLY A 89 4.42 9.55 4.73
N CYS A 90 4.64 10.23 5.86
CA CYS A 90 4.08 9.87 7.16
C CYS A 90 3.12 10.95 7.68
N GLN A 91 2.04 10.54 8.34
CA GLN A 91 0.99 11.45 8.84
C GLN A 91 0.86 11.42 10.38
N SER A 92 1.39 10.39 11.04
CA SER A 92 1.01 10.09 12.43
C SER A 92 2.19 9.89 13.40
N GLN A 93 3.42 10.29 13.06
CA GLN A 93 4.58 10.09 13.97
C GLN A 93 4.48 10.86 15.31
N HIS A 94 3.59 11.84 15.40
CA HIS A 94 3.30 12.58 16.63
C HIS A 94 2.30 11.85 17.54
N ILE A 95 1.66 10.79 17.04
CA ILE A 95 0.60 10.03 17.69
C ILE A 95 1.20 8.73 18.22
N PRO A 96 1.02 8.35 19.50
CA PRO A 96 1.43 7.04 19.99
C PRO A 96 0.89 5.91 19.14
N LEU A 97 1.72 4.90 18.88
CA LEU A 97 1.35 3.79 18.01
C LEU A 97 0.06 3.09 18.46
N ALA A 98 -0.11 2.87 19.77
CA ALA A 98 -1.32 2.29 20.34
C ALA A 98 -2.59 3.11 20.00
N LEU A 99 -2.50 4.44 20.03
CA LEU A 99 -3.63 5.32 19.68
C LEU A 99 -3.90 5.31 18.17
N GLN A 100 -2.86 5.14 17.33
CA GLN A 100 -3.04 4.91 15.89
C GLN A 100 -3.79 3.60 15.63
N HIS A 101 -3.45 2.53 16.35
CA HIS A 101 -4.11 1.22 16.22
C HIS A 101 -5.57 1.30 16.67
N GLU A 102 -5.82 1.88 17.84
CA GLU A 102 -7.15 2.04 18.41
C GLU A 102 -8.08 2.82 17.47
N SER A 103 -7.67 3.98 16.95
CA SER A 103 -8.53 4.80 16.10
C SER A 103 -8.87 4.11 14.76
N LYS A 104 -7.90 3.37 14.20
CA LYS A 104 -8.08 2.55 13.00
C LYS A 104 -9.07 1.39 13.25
N GLN A 105 -8.89 0.63 14.34
CA GLN A 105 -9.76 -0.48 14.73
C GLN A 105 -11.18 -0.03 15.04
N LYS A 106 -11.34 0.98 15.89
CA LYS A 106 -12.64 1.55 16.27
C LYS A 106 -13.48 1.89 15.04
N THR A 107 -12.87 2.58 14.06
CA THR A 107 -13.58 3.04 12.86
C THR A 107 -14.04 1.88 11.97
N LEU A 108 -13.16 0.91 11.70
CA LEU A 108 -13.52 -0.21 10.82
C LEU A 108 -14.55 -1.14 11.50
N PHE A 109 -14.29 -1.53 12.75
CA PHE A 109 -15.12 -2.49 13.47
C PHE A 109 -16.53 -1.95 13.70
N GLN A 110 -16.67 -0.66 14.01
CA GLN A 110 -17.99 -0.02 14.12
C GLN A 110 -18.76 -0.11 12.81
N ARG A 111 -18.13 0.19 11.66
CA ARG A 111 -18.81 0.15 10.35
C ARG A 111 -19.23 -1.26 9.96
N LEU A 112 -18.38 -2.26 10.19
CA LEU A 112 -18.69 -3.66 9.88
C LEU A 112 -19.78 -4.21 10.81
N SER A 113 -19.77 -3.84 12.08
CA SER A 113 -20.82 -4.23 13.04
C SER A 113 -22.21 -3.70 12.67
N CYS A 114 -22.28 -2.59 11.93
CA CYS A 114 -23.55 -2.07 11.43
C CYS A 114 -24.12 -2.86 10.24
N LEU A 115 -23.34 -3.76 9.62
CA LEU A 115 -23.78 -4.51 8.43
C LEU A 115 -24.56 -5.79 8.76
N GLN A 116 -24.36 -6.36 9.95
CA GLN A 116 -25.02 -7.61 10.36
C GLN A 116 -25.31 -7.61 11.86
N ALA A 117 -26.37 -8.30 12.26
CA ALA A 117 -26.68 -8.52 13.67
C ALA A 117 -25.84 -9.64 14.31
N ALA A 118 -25.37 -10.60 13.51
CA ALA A 118 -24.56 -11.71 14.00
C ALA A 118 -23.20 -11.20 14.51
N PRO A 119 -22.69 -11.73 15.64
CA PRO A 119 -21.42 -11.28 16.20
C PRO A 119 -20.27 -11.54 15.23
N ILE A 120 -19.35 -10.57 15.16
CA ILE A 120 -18.09 -10.68 14.42
C ILE A 120 -16.98 -10.93 15.44
N ASP A 121 -16.16 -11.94 15.19
CA ASP A 121 -14.96 -12.21 15.97
C ASP A 121 -13.84 -11.24 15.52
N PHE A 122 -13.71 -10.13 16.25
CA PHE A 122 -12.65 -9.15 16.04
C PHE A 122 -11.34 -9.64 16.63
N GLN A 123 -10.44 -10.01 15.74
CA GLN A 123 -9.15 -10.60 16.07
C GLN A 123 -8.11 -9.50 16.36
N PRO A 124 -7.07 -9.79 17.17
CA PRO A 124 -5.98 -8.86 17.42
C PRO A 124 -5.37 -8.31 16.12
N MET A 125 -4.99 -7.03 16.13
CA MET A 125 -4.30 -6.43 14.99
C MET A 125 -2.93 -7.12 14.79
N MET A 126 -2.60 -7.43 13.54
CA MET A 126 -1.25 -7.86 13.16
C MET A 126 -0.32 -6.65 13.18
N VAL A 127 0.63 -6.67 14.10
CA VAL A 127 1.57 -5.57 14.33
C VAL A 127 2.99 -6.05 14.06
N GLY A 128 3.74 -5.23 13.33
CA GLY A 128 5.16 -5.42 13.05
C GLY A 128 6.01 -4.31 13.66
N ALA A 129 7.26 -4.21 13.22
CA ALA A 129 8.13 -3.10 13.61
C ALA A 129 7.57 -1.75 13.15
N GLN A 130 7.55 -0.75 14.03
CA GLN A 130 7.12 0.62 13.70
C GLN A 130 8.08 1.31 12.71
N TRP A 131 9.36 0.93 12.75
CA TRP A 131 10.45 1.52 11.98
C TRP A 131 11.15 0.43 11.18
N HIS A 132 11.90 0.82 10.15
CA HIS A 132 12.71 -0.10 9.34
C HIS A 132 11.95 -1.29 8.74
N TYR A 133 10.66 -1.12 8.45
CA TYR A 133 9.82 -2.19 7.92
C TYR A 133 9.71 -2.16 6.38
N ARG A 134 9.91 -0.97 5.78
CA ARG A 134 9.61 -0.71 4.37
C ARG A 134 10.75 -1.16 3.48
N ARG A 135 10.55 -2.26 2.74
CA ARG A 135 11.52 -2.85 1.82
C ARG A 135 11.49 -2.30 0.39
N ARG A 136 10.65 -1.29 0.11
CA ARG A 136 10.54 -0.68 -1.22
C ARG A 136 10.34 0.83 -1.15
N VAL A 137 11.07 1.57 -1.96
CA VAL A 137 10.95 3.03 -2.06
C VAL A 137 11.03 3.50 -3.50
N ARG A 138 10.29 4.55 -3.82
CA ARG A 138 10.41 5.33 -5.05
C ARG A 138 10.66 6.78 -4.69
N LEU A 139 11.78 7.33 -5.15
CA LEU A 139 12.21 8.70 -4.87
C LEU A 139 12.21 9.48 -6.18
N SER A 140 11.50 10.60 -6.19
CA SER A 140 11.51 11.53 -7.32
C SER A 140 12.85 12.23 -7.40
N LEU A 141 13.34 12.40 -8.63
CA LEU A 141 14.55 13.15 -8.94
C LEU A 141 14.13 14.47 -9.61
N ARG A 142 14.65 15.59 -9.12
CA ARG A 142 14.40 16.90 -9.73
C ARG A 142 15.65 17.76 -9.69
N TYR A 143 16.06 18.20 -10.87
CA TYR A 143 17.10 19.21 -10.99
C TYR A 143 16.51 20.60 -10.76
N GLU A 144 17.06 21.34 -9.81
CA GLU A 144 16.69 22.72 -9.49
C GLU A 144 17.64 23.69 -10.21
N PRO A 145 17.24 24.38 -11.29
CA PRO A 145 18.16 25.19 -12.10
C PRO A 145 18.75 26.39 -11.33
N LYS A 146 18.01 26.92 -10.34
CA LYS A 146 18.43 28.08 -9.55
C LYS A 146 19.60 27.76 -8.62
N THR A 147 19.56 26.60 -7.97
CA THR A 147 20.62 26.14 -7.06
C THR A 147 21.64 25.24 -7.73
N ARG A 148 21.36 24.80 -8.98
CA ARG A 148 22.15 23.81 -9.73
C ARG A 148 22.32 22.50 -8.98
N GLN A 149 21.31 22.10 -8.21
CA GLN A 149 21.34 20.89 -7.40
C GLN A 149 20.28 19.89 -7.88
N LEU A 150 20.64 18.61 -7.85
CA LEU A 150 19.69 17.52 -7.98
C LEU A 150 19.11 17.20 -6.58
N VAL A 151 17.79 17.25 -6.48
CA VAL A 151 17.05 16.85 -5.28
C VAL A 151 16.50 15.45 -5.49
N MET A 152 16.70 14.57 -4.50
CA MET A 152 16.16 13.22 -4.48
C MET A 152 15.28 13.04 -3.24
N GLY A 153 14.02 12.66 -3.43
CA GLY A 153 13.16 12.43 -2.27
C GLY A 153 11.68 12.26 -2.56
N PHE A 154 10.86 12.63 -1.58
CA PHE A 154 9.40 12.53 -1.65
C PHE A 154 8.75 13.87 -1.90
N ARG A 155 7.53 13.84 -2.43
CA ARG A 155 6.70 15.03 -2.51
C ARG A 155 6.37 15.57 -1.12
N GLN A 156 6.34 16.89 -1.01
CA GLN A 156 5.84 17.60 0.15
C GLN A 156 4.34 17.36 0.33
N LYS A 157 3.85 17.53 1.56
CA LYS A 157 2.41 17.46 1.85
C LYS A 157 1.66 18.45 0.96
N ARG A 158 0.73 17.93 0.14
CA ARG A 158 -0.14 18.73 -0.75
C ARG A 158 0.62 19.66 -1.72
N SER A 159 1.86 19.33 -2.08
CA SER A 159 2.66 20.07 -3.06
C SER A 159 3.37 19.13 -4.03
N ALA A 160 3.70 19.63 -5.22
CA ALA A 160 4.57 18.96 -6.17
C ALA A 160 6.07 19.11 -5.82
N ASP A 161 6.39 19.94 -4.81
CA ASP A 161 7.75 20.14 -4.32
C ASP A 161 8.34 18.88 -3.70
N ILE A 162 9.66 18.70 -3.84
CA ILE A 162 10.36 17.53 -3.32
C ILE A 162 11.11 17.93 -2.06
N VAL A 163 10.93 17.15 -0.99
CA VAL A 163 11.80 17.19 0.20
C VAL A 163 13.02 16.36 -0.10
N ASN A 164 14.22 16.93 0.03
CA ASN A 164 15.47 16.18 -0.14
C ASN A 164 15.64 15.16 1.00
N ILE A 165 15.62 13.87 0.70
CA ILE A 165 15.68 12.79 1.69
C ILE A 165 17.06 12.14 1.67
N ARG A 166 17.79 12.25 2.79
CA ARG A 166 19.07 11.55 2.99
C ARG A 166 18.93 10.25 3.78
N ARG A 167 17.89 10.18 4.62
CA ARG A 167 17.54 9.03 5.46
C ARG A 167 16.03 8.96 5.65
N CYS A 168 15.49 7.78 5.80
CA CYS A 168 14.07 7.57 6.08
C CYS A 168 13.88 6.48 7.15
N GLU A 169 13.33 6.86 8.30
CA GLU A 169 13.19 5.98 9.47
C GLU A 169 12.34 4.72 9.23
N VAL A 170 11.46 4.74 8.23
CA VAL A 170 10.65 3.57 7.88
C VAL A 170 11.34 2.61 6.92
N LEU A 171 12.40 3.03 6.22
CA LEU A 171 13.12 2.16 5.29
C LEU A 171 14.04 1.19 6.05
N VAL A 172 14.14 -0.03 5.52
CA VAL A 172 15.12 -1.04 5.96
C VAL A 172 16.56 -0.52 5.78
N SER A 173 17.50 -1.02 6.60
CA SER A 173 18.90 -0.54 6.60
C SER A 173 19.57 -0.58 5.21
N PRO A 174 19.48 -1.68 4.43
CA PRO A 174 20.14 -1.75 3.13
C PRO A 174 19.72 -0.63 2.17
N LEU A 175 18.47 -0.19 2.23
CA LEU A 175 17.99 0.91 1.41
C LEU A 175 18.45 2.27 1.93
N ASN A 176 18.44 2.49 3.24
CA ASN A 176 18.93 3.72 3.85
C ASN A 176 20.41 3.97 3.55
N GLU A 177 21.24 2.92 3.63
CA GLU A 177 22.67 2.99 3.34
C GLU A 177 22.98 3.34 1.88
N LEU A 178 22.04 3.07 0.96
CA LEU A 178 22.19 3.41 -0.45
C LEU A 178 21.77 4.85 -0.79
N LEU A 179 20.94 5.51 0.01
CA LEU A 179 20.40 6.83 -0.33
C LEU A 179 21.50 7.87 -0.58
N GLU A 180 22.49 7.96 0.31
CA GLU A 180 23.59 8.91 0.16
C GLU A 180 24.50 8.54 -1.01
N LYS A 181 24.76 7.24 -1.21
CA LYS A 181 25.57 6.71 -2.31
C LYS A 181 24.93 7.01 -3.68
N VAL A 182 23.63 6.76 -3.81
CA VAL A 182 22.86 7.11 -5.02
C VAL A 182 22.85 8.62 -5.24
N THR A 183 22.74 9.43 -4.17
CA THR A 183 22.82 10.88 -4.34
C THR A 183 24.18 11.33 -4.85
N ALA A 184 25.27 10.75 -4.35
CA ALA A 184 26.63 11.05 -4.79
C ALA A 184 26.89 10.60 -6.23
N LEU A 185 26.33 9.46 -6.64
CA LEU A 185 26.32 8.99 -8.02
C LEU A 185 25.65 10.01 -8.94
N LEU A 186 24.40 10.37 -8.64
CA LEU A 186 23.58 11.21 -9.51
C LEU A 186 24.01 12.69 -9.50
N ALA A 187 24.80 13.12 -8.52
CA ALA A 187 25.43 14.44 -8.54
C ALA A 187 26.47 14.60 -9.67
N GLN A 188 27.03 13.50 -10.16
CA GLN A 188 28.01 13.46 -11.26
C GLN A 188 27.35 13.28 -12.64
N TRP A 189 26.02 13.21 -12.68
CA TRP A 189 25.28 12.89 -13.90
C TRP A 189 25.41 13.99 -14.95
N SER A 190 25.68 13.61 -16.20
CA SER A 190 25.94 14.58 -17.27
C SER A 190 24.68 15.39 -17.67
N THR A 191 23.50 14.75 -17.62
CA THR A 191 22.21 15.36 -18.00
C THR A 191 21.15 15.28 -16.89
N PRO A 192 21.34 15.94 -15.73
CA PRO A 192 20.49 15.74 -14.54
C PRO A 192 19.02 16.13 -14.75
N LYS A 193 18.72 16.94 -15.77
CA LYS A 193 17.34 17.31 -16.16
C LYS A 193 16.55 16.15 -16.79
N GLN A 194 17.25 15.12 -17.28
CA GLN A 194 16.63 13.94 -17.89
C GLN A 194 16.31 12.85 -16.86
N LEU A 195 16.72 13.01 -15.61
CA LEU A 195 16.41 12.05 -14.54
C LEU A 195 14.95 12.16 -14.10
N GLY A 196 14.26 11.02 -13.99
CA GLY A 196 12.87 10.96 -13.54
C GLY A 196 12.74 10.56 -12.08
N HIS A 197 13.08 9.32 -11.75
CA HIS A 197 13.00 8.79 -10.40
C HIS A 197 13.95 7.60 -10.22
N VAL A 198 14.25 7.26 -8.98
CA VAL A 198 14.91 6.01 -8.61
C VAL A 198 13.95 5.15 -7.79
N GLU A 199 13.89 3.86 -8.06
CA GLU A 199 13.24 2.89 -7.19
C GLU A 199 14.28 1.96 -6.58
N LEU A 200 14.16 1.68 -5.29
CA LEU A 200 15.00 0.69 -4.62
C LEU A 200 14.10 -0.33 -3.93
N VAL A 201 14.43 -1.61 -4.10
CA VAL A 201 13.72 -2.73 -3.49
C VAL A 201 14.73 -3.64 -2.82
N ALA A 202 14.58 -3.84 -1.51
CA ALA A 202 15.30 -4.87 -0.78
C ALA A 202 14.58 -6.20 -0.97
N ALA A 203 15.25 -7.11 -1.67
CA ALA A 203 14.89 -8.50 -1.87
C ALA A 203 15.75 -9.37 -0.93
N ASP A 204 15.45 -10.66 -0.84
CA ASP A 204 16.19 -11.56 0.05
C ASP A 204 17.57 -11.92 -0.52
N ASN A 205 17.75 -11.79 -1.84
CA ASN A 205 19.04 -11.98 -2.53
C ASN A 205 19.80 -10.66 -2.83
N GLY A 206 19.37 -9.53 -2.28
CA GLY A 206 20.09 -8.25 -2.42
C GLY A 206 19.17 -7.05 -2.70
N VAL A 207 19.75 -5.95 -3.14
CA VAL A 207 18.99 -4.73 -3.47
C VAL A 207 18.86 -4.57 -4.98
N ALA A 208 17.63 -4.46 -5.45
CA ALA A 208 17.33 -4.08 -6.82
C ALA A 208 17.12 -2.57 -6.93
N MET A 209 17.70 -1.97 -7.97
CA MET A 209 17.63 -0.53 -8.25
C MET A 209 17.10 -0.29 -9.66
N LEU A 210 16.04 0.50 -9.78
CA LEU A 210 15.56 1.04 -11.05
C LEU A 210 15.94 2.50 -11.18
N LEU A 211 16.62 2.89 -12.25
CA LEU A 211 16.77 4.29 -12.63
C LEU A 211 15.88 4.64 -13.83
N ARG A 212 14.93 5.55 -13.64
CA ARG A 212 14.16 6.16 -14.73
C ARG A 212 14.87 7.38 -15.28
N TYR A 213 15.13 7.38 -16.58
CA TYR A 213 15.71 8.50 -17.32
C TYR A 213 14.89 8.74 -18.60
N MET A 214 14.77 10.00 -19.01
CA MET A 214 14.05 10.44 -20.21
C MET A 214 15.05 10.64 -21.35
N GLN A 215 14.61 10.44 -22.61
CA GLN A 215 15.48 10.56 -23.79
C GLN A 215 16.65 9.56 -23.74
N ASN A 216 17.82 9.92 -24.29
CA ASN A 216 18.98 9.05 -24.36
C ASN A 216 19.96 9.29 -23.20
N MET A 217 20.37 8.20 -22.54
CA MET A 217 21.42 8.23 -21.52
C MET A 217 22.80 8.27 -22.20
N ALA A 218 23.66 9.19 -21.76
CA ALA A 218 25.03 9.30 -22.25
C ALA A 218 25.88 8.07 -21.88
N GLU A 219 26.85 7.71 -22.73
CA GLU A 219 27.73 6.55 -22.49
C GLU A 219 28.53 6.65 -21.19
N ILE A 220 28.94 7.87 -20.81
CA ILE A 220 29.64 8.10 -19.54
C ILE A 220 28.76 7.79 -18.34
N ASP A 221 27.48 8.18 -18.40
CA ASP A 221 26.50 7.93 -17.36
C ASP A 221 26.12 6.44 -17.28
N ARG A 222 26.01 5.76 -18.45
CA ARG A 222 25.82 4.30 -18.52
C ARG A 222 26.95 3.55 -17.83
N THR A 223 28.20 3.92 -18.15
CA THR A 223 29.40 3.33 -17.55
C THR A 223 29.45 3.58 -16.05
N LEU A 224 29.14 4.81 -15.62
CA LEU A 224 29.10 5.20 -14.22
C LEU A 224 28.06 4.40 -13.43
N LEU A 225 26.85 4.25 -13.99
CA LEU A 225 25.75 3.50 -13.38
C LEU A 225 26.07 2.00 -13.26
N LEU A 226 26.63 1.38 -14.31
CA LEU A 226 27.01 -0.03 -14.28
C LEU A 226 28.12 -0.29 -13.25
N ARG A 227 29.16 0.55 -13.19
CA ARG A 227 30.22 0.44 -12.17
C ARG A 227 29.68 0.59 -10.76
N PHE A 228 28.74 1.51 -10.56
CA PHE A 228 28.07 1.68 -9.27
C PHE A 228 27.29 0.43 -8.86
N ALA A 229 26.53 -0.16 -9.79
CA ALA A 229 25.79 -1.39 -9.53
C ALA A 229 26.74 -2.55 -9.20
N GLN A 230 27.86 -2.69 -9.90
CA GLN A 230 28.87 -3.71 -9.61
C GLN A 230 29.53 -3.50 -8.23
N ALA A 231 29.95 -2.28 -7.91
CA ALA A 231 30.62 -1.95 -6.66
C ALA A 231 29.73 -2.15 -5.42
N HIS A 232 28.40 -2.05 -5.60
CA HIS A 232 27.42 -2.22 -4.53
C HIS A 232 26.57 -3.50 -4.68
N GLN A 233 26.93 -4.39 -5.60
CA GLN A 233 26.24 -5.67 -5.86
C GLN A 233 24.72 -5.51 -6.05
N LEU A 234 24.32 -4.49 -6.82
CA LEU A 234 22.91 -4.18 -7.08
C LEU A 234 22.38 -4.97 -8.28
N MET A 235 21.12 -5.37 -8.20
CA MET A 235 20.35 -5.82 -9.37
C MET A 235 19.85 -4.58 -10.10
N LEU A 236 20.48 -4.23 -11.22
CA LEU A 236 20.28 -2.96 -11.92
C LEU A 236 19.23 -3.09 -13.00
N PHE A 237 18.22 -2.24 -12.90
CA PHE A 237 17.21 -2.00 -13.91
C PHE A 237 17.27 -0.55 -14.37
N VAL A 238 16.92 -0.33 -15.62
CA VAL A 238 16.90 1.00 -16.23
C VAL A 238 15.61 1.16 -17.03
N GLN A 239 14.87 2.23 -16.78
CA GLN A 239 13.62 2.54 -17.49
C GLN A 239 13.83 3.74 -18.41
N ASP A 240 13.61 3.53 -19.70
CA ASP A 240 13.55 4.59 -20.71
C ASP A 240 12.10 5.01 -20.99
N ASP A 241 11.86 5.77 -22.05
CA ASP A 241 10.53 6.26 -22.40
C ASP A 241 9.57 5.16 -22.89
N TYR A 242 10.08 3.97 -23.16
CA TYR A 242 9.34 2.87 -23.79
C TYR A 242 9.29 1.63 -22.91
N GLU A 243 10.41 1.24 -22.29
CA GLU A 243 10.55 -0.06 -21.65
C GLU A 243 11.46 -0.04 -20.41
N ILE A 244 11.52 -1.20 -19.75
CA ILE A 244 12.40 -1.47 -18.61
C ILE A 244 13.35 -2.57 -19.00
N LYS A 245 14.64 -2.32 -18.78
CA LYS A 245 15.72 -3.24 -19.10
C LYS A 245 16.38 -3.70 -17.81
N HIS A 246 16.50 -5.00 -17.64
CA HIS A 246 17.42 -5.58 -16.66
C HIS A 246 18.84 -5.54 -17.23
N VAL A 247 19.73 -4.81 -16.58
CA VAL A 247 21.07 -4.48 -17.09
C VAL A 247 22.17 -5.29 -16.42
N TYR A 248 22.04 -5.59 -15.13
CA TYR A 248 23.08 -6.28 -14.36
C TYR A 248 22.51 -6.97 -13.11
N GLY A 249 23.09 -8.11 -12.72
CA GLY A 249 22.71 -8.87 -11.53
C GLY A 249 21.76 -10.03 -11.84
N GLU A 250 21.32 -10.71 -10.79
CA GLU A 250 20.25 -11.71 -10.88
C GLU A 250 18.87 -11.04 -10.78
N PHE A 251 17.79 -11.78 -11.07
CA PHE A 251 16.45 -11.29 -10.76
C PHE A 251 16.17 -11.36 -9.25
N PRO A 252 15.49 -10.36 -8.69
CA PRO A 252 15.21 -10.34 -7.27
C PRO A 252 14.13 -11.37 -6.90
N TYR A 253 14.24 -11.95 -5.70
CA TYR A 253 13.20 -12.78 -5.10
C TYR A 253 13.06 -12.51 -3.61
N TYR A 254 11.91 -12.90 -3.05
CA TYR A 254 11.76 -13.09 -1.60
C TYR A 254 11.27 -14.50 -1.32
N GLN A 255 11.59 -15.00 -0.13
CA GLN A 255 11.29 -16.33 0.31
C GLN A 255 10.28 -16.29 1.46
N LEU A 256 9.26 -17.12 1.35
CA LEU A 256 8.29 -17.34 2.40
C LEU A 256 8.80 -18.38 3.41
N LYS A 257 8.18 -18.42 4.59
CA LYS A 257 8.56 -19.32 5.69
C LYS A 257 8.56 -20.81 5.31
N ASP A 258 7.72 -21.19 4.35
CA ASP A 258 7.58 -22.57 3.86
C ASP A 258 8.57 -22.93 2.74
N GLY A 259 9.57 -22.07 2.49
CA GLY A 259 10.59 -22.24 1.46
C GLY A 259 10.19 -21.76 0.07
N THR A 260 8.93 -21.32 -0.14
CA THR A 260 8.48 -20.82 -1.44
C THR A 260 9.28 -19.57 -1.82
N ARG A 261 9.91 -19.56 -3.00
CA ARG A 261 10.61 -18.39 -3.55
C ARG A 261 9.76 -17.71 -4.60
N LEU A 262 9.47 -16.43 -4.40
CA LEU A 262 8.69 -15.60 -5.32
C LEU A 262 9.64 -14.62 -6.00
N TYR A 263 10.00 -14.92 -7.24
CA TYR A 263 10.75 -14.03 -8.12
C TYR A 263 9.82 -12.94 -8.65
N PHE A 264 10.38 -11.76 -8.85
CA PHE A 264 9.64 -10.59 -9.29
C PHE A 264 10.48 -9.67 -10.18
N ASP A 265 9.83 -8.90 -11.05
CA ASP A 265 10.44 -7.75 -11.72
C ASP A 265 10.38 -6.51 -10.83
N ILE A 266 11.25 -5.53 -11.07
CA ILE A 266 11.39 -4.35 -10.22
C ILE A 266 10.12 -3.53 -10.10
N ARG A 267 9.15 -3.63 -11.02
CA ARG A 267 7.85 -2.93 -10.93
C ARG A 267 6.69 -3.78 -10.45
N ASP A 268 6.91 -5.07 -10.25
CA ASP A 268 5.89 -5.99 -9.75
C ASP A 268 5.49 -5.55 -8.34
N PHE A 269 4.20 -5.68 -8.04
CA PHE A 269 3.70 -5.36 -6.71
C PHE A 269 4.21 -6.41 -5.73
N ILE A 270 4.91 -5.95 -4.70
CA ILE A 270 5.30 -6.76 -3.54
C ILE A 270 4.83 -6.04 -2.28
N GLN A 271 4.41 -6.80 -1.28
CA GLN A 271 4.05 -6.21 0.01
C GLN A 271 5.24 -5.48 0.61
N VAL A 272 5.04 -4.25 1.09
CA VAL A 272 6.16 -3.40 1.55
C VAL A 272 6.74 -3.82 2.89
N ASN A 273 5.98 -4.57 3.68
CA ASN A 273 6.38 -5.10 4.98
C ASN A 273 6.41 -6.62 4.90
N ALA A 274 7.62 -7.19 4.82
CA ALA A 274 7.80 -8.63 4.61
C ALA A 274 7.25 -9.47 5.78
N SER A 275 7.47 -9.04 7.03
CA SER A 275 7.00 -9.80 8.20
C SER A 275 5.48 -9.82 8.29
N LEU A 276 4.81 -8.71 7.97
CA LEU A 276 3.35 -8.66 7.97
C LEU A 276 2.74 -9.38 6.76
N ASN A 277 3.41 -9.39 5.61
CA ASN A 277 3.02 -10.25 4.49
C ASN A 277 2.99 -11.72 4.90
N GLN A 278 4.04 -12.20 5.58
CA GLN A 278 4.08 -13.59 6.05
C GLN A 278 2.96 -13.89 7.05
N GLN A 279 2.71 -13.00 8.02
CA GLN A 279 1.60 -13.17 8.98
C GLN A 279 0.23 -13.18 8.29
N MET A 280 0.05 -12.34 7.27
CA MET A 280 -1.18 -12.28 6.48
C MET A 280 -1.40 -13.57 5.69
N ILE A 281 -0.36 -14.12 5.07
CA ILE A 281 -0.40 -15.43 4.39
C ILE A 281 -0.74 -16.53 5.40
N ASP A 282 -0.03 -16.60 6.53
CA ASP A 282 -0.26 -17.60 7.57
C ASP A 282 -1.71 -17.56 8.07
N THR A 283 -2.24 -16.35 8.29
CA THR A 283 -3.63 -16.13 8.72
C THR A 283 -4.62 -16.52 7.63
N ALA A 284 -4.34 -16.20 6.36
CA ALA A 284 -5.20 -16.57 5.25
C ALA A 284 -5.35 -18.09 5.14
N LEU A 285 -4.24 -18.83 5.21
CA LEU A 285 -4.21 -20.29 5.16
C LEU A 285 -4.93 -20.92 6.38
N ASP A 286 -4.78 -20.34 7.56
CA ASP A 286 -5.45 -20.79 8.79
C ASP A 286 -6.97 -20.55 8.73
N TRP A 287 -7.40 -19.34 8.40
CA TRP A 287 -8.81 -18.95 8.42
C TRP A 287 -9.64 -19.63 7.34
N LEU A 288 -9.05 -19.85 6.16
CA LEU A 288 -9.66 -20.67 5.14
C LEU A 288 -9.80 -22.14 5.58
N ALA A 289 -9.04 -22.58 6.58
CA ALA A 289 -9.02 -23.94 7.10
C ALA A 289 -8.87 -24.97 5.96
N LEU A 290 -7.78 -24.80 5.20
CA LEU A 290 -7.54 -25.54 3.97
C LEU A 290 -7.32 -27.04 4.22
N SER A 291 -7.85 -27.85 3.31
CA SER A 291 -7.71 -29.30 3.28
C SER A 291 -7.25 -29.78 1.90
N ALA A 292 -6.66 -30.98 1.84
CA ALA A 292 -6.17 -31.59 0.60
C ALA A 292 -7.28 -31.90 -0.44
N GLN A 293 -8.56 -31.67 -0.10
CA GLN A 293 -9.70 -31.83 -1.00
C GLN A 293 -10.19 -30.50 -1.59
N ASP A 294 -9.67 -29.37 -1.09
CA ASP A 294 -10.16 -28.04 -1.48
C ASP A 294 -9.71 -27.67 -2.90
N GLU A 295 -10.60 -26.96 -3.61
CA GLU A 295 -10.33 -26.31 -4.89
C GLU A 295 -10.51 -24.81 -4.68
N VAL A 296 -9.42 -24.07 -4.76
CA VAL A 296 -9.36 -22.66 -4.32
C VAL A 296 -9.25 -21.71 -5.50
N LEU A 297 -10.06 -20.65 -5.49
CA LEU A 297 -9.95 -19.53 -6.42
C LEU A 297 -9.28 -18.34 -5.73
N ASP A 298 -8.16 -17.87 -6.28
CA ASP A 298 -7.42 -16.70 -5.82
C ASP A 298 -7.56 -15.57 -6.85
N LEU A 299 -8.31 -14.53 -6.49
CA LEU A 299 -8.56 -13.37 -7.34
C LEU A 299 -7.58 -12.25 -7.03
N PHE A 300 -7.14 -11.55 -8.08
CA PHE A 300 -6.12 -10.52 -7.98
C PHE A 300 -4.81 -11.10 -7.43
N CYS A 301 -4.45 -12.30 -7.91
CA CYS A 301 -3.41 -13.12 -7.30
C CYS A 301 -1.99 -12.54 -7.49
N GLY A 302 -1.82 -11.55 -8.36
CA GLY A 302 -0.53 -11.01 -8.75
C GLY A 302 0.39 -12.12 -9.24
N MET A 303 1.59 -12.19 -8.66
CA MET A 303 2.59 -13.21 -8.96
C MET A 303 2.49 -14.49 -8.11
N GLY A 304 1.36 -14.69 -7.40
CA GLY A 304 1.10 -15.91 -6.62
C GLY A 304 1.48 -15.83 -5.13
N ASN A 305 1.45 -14.64 -4.52
CA ASN A 305 1.82 -14.43 -3.11
C ASN A 305 1.00 -15.32 -2.14
N PHE A 306 -0.30 -15.49 -2.40
CA PHE A 306 -1.15 -16.43 -1.68
C PHE A 306 -1.30 -17.77 -2.40
N THR A 307 -1.41 -17.75 -3.74
CA THR A 307 -1.67 -18.93 -4.57
C THR A 307 -0.62 -20.04 -4.39
N LEU A 308 0.66 -19.69 -4.27
CA LEU A 308 1.70 -20.72 -4.16
C LEU A 308 1.74 -21.38 -2.78
N PRO A 309 1.70 -20.64 -1.65
CA PRO A 309 1.56 -21.26 -0.34
C PRO A 309 0.29 -22.10 -0.16
N LEU A 310 -0.85 -21.64 -0.69
CA LEU A 310 -2.10 -22.40 -0.59
C LEU A 310 -2.04 -23.70 -1.39
N SER A 311 -1.35 -23.72 -2.53
CA SER A 311 -1.22 -24.91 -3.39
C SER A 311 -0.66 -26.13 -2.66
N LYS A 312 0.16 -25.92 -1.64
CA LYS A 312 0.77 -26.99 -0.83
C LYS A 312 -0.22 -27.69 0.10
N ARG A 313 -1.43 -27.15 0.28
CA ARG A 313 -2.43 -27.65 1.23
C ARG A 313 -3.72 -28.14 0.58
N VAL A 314 -3.87 -27.98 -0.73
CA VAL A 314 -5.15 -28.12 -1.44
C VAL A 314 -5.03 -29.06 -2.62
N LYS A 315 -6.17 -29.53 -3.14
CA LYS A 315 -6.22 -30.38 -4.33
C LYS A 315 -5.75 -29.60 -5.56
N SER A 316 -6.33 -28.41 -5.76
CA SER A 316 -6.04 -27.54 -6.89
C SER A 316 -6.26 -26.07 -6.51
N ALA A 317 -5.61 -25.17 -7.24
CA ALA A 317 -5.91 -23.75 -7.13
C ALA A 317 -5.80 -23.01 -8.47
N VAL A 318 -6.61 -21.96 -8.61
CA VAL A 318 -6.63 -21.11 -9.79
C VAL A 318 -6.40 -19.66 -9.36
N GLY A 319 -5.36 -19.04 -9.91
CA GLY A 319 -5.06 -17.62 -9.74
C GLY A 319 -5.53 -16.79 -10.93
N ILE A 320 -6.24 -15.69 -10.67
CA ILE A 320 -6.71 -14.74 -11.68
C ILE A 320 -6.04 -13.39 -11.49
N GLU A 321 -5.46 -12.85 -12.56
CA GLU A 321 -4.73 -11.57 -12.53
C GLU A 321 -5.01 -10.77 -13.81
N GLY A 322 -5.11 -9.45 -13.71
CA GLY A 322 -5.41 -8.56 -14.85
C GLY A 322 -4.18 -8.26 -15.72
N VAL A 323 -2.99 -8.26 -15.13
CA VAL A 323 -1.72 -7.93 -15.78
C VAL A 323 -1.04 -9.18 -16.35
N SER A 324 -0.87 -9.24 -17.67
CA SER A 324 -0.29 -10.39 -18.38
C SER A 324 1.10 -10.79 -17.88
N GLU A 325 1.94 -9.81 -17.61
CA GLU A 325 3.31 -9.98 -17.13
C GLU A 325 3.32 -10.64 -15.74
N MET A 326 2.33 -10.32 -14.90
CA MET A 326 2.19 -10.91 -13.57
C MET A 326 1.72 -12.36 -13.66
N VAL A 327 0.83 -12.67 -14.60
CA VAL A 327 0.41 -14.06 -14.90
C VAL A 327 1.60 -14.90 -15.36
N VAL A 328 2.44 -14.36 -16.26
CA VAL A 328 3.67 -15.04 -16.70
C VAL A 328 4.60 -15.26 -15.50
N ARG A 329 4.78 -14.24 -14.65
CA ARG A 329 5.60 -14.36 -13.44
C ARG A 329 5.06 -15.40 -12.46
N ALA A 330 3.74 -15.45 -12.25
CA ALA A 330 3.09 -16.41 -11.38
C ALA A 330 3.31 -17.86 -11.86
N ARG A 331 3.21 -18.11 -13.17
CA ARG A 331 3.51 -19.41 -13.78
C ARG A 331 4.97 -19.81 -13.58
N GLN A 332 5.91 -18.89 -13.83
CA GLN A 332 7.33 -19.15 -13.59
C GLN A 332 7.62 -19.46 -12.12
N ASN A 333 7.02 -18.70 -11.20
CA ASN A 333 7.16 -18.99 -9.77
C ASN A 333 6.56 -20.36 -9.42
N ALA A 334 5.41 -20.74 -9.99
CA ALA A 334 4.84 -22.07 -9.76
C ALA A 334 5.76 -23.20 -10.25
N GLU A 335 6.33 -23.07 -11.44
CA GLU A 335 7.28 -24.03 -12.00
C GLU A 335 8.53 -24.16 -11.11
N GLN A 336 9.11 -23.04 -10.69
CA GLN A 336 10.31 -23.01 -9.85
C GLN A 336 10.08 -23.55 -8.43
N ASN A 337 8.84 -23.50 -7.93
CA ASN A 337 8.47 -24.06 -6.63
C ASN A 337 7.84 -25.46 -6.73
N HIS A 338 7.82 -26.06 -7.92
CA HIS A 338 7.23 -27.38 -8.17
C HIS A 338 5.73 -27.46 -7.79
N CYS A 339 5.01 -26.36 -7.93
CA CYS A 339 3.56 -26.28 -7.73
C CYS A 339 2.85 -26.72 -9.02
N HIS A 340 2.58 -28.02 -9.16
CA HIS A 340 1.94 -28.58 -10.37
C HIS A 340 0.41 -28.55 -10.36
N ASN A 341 -0.19 -28.24 -9.20
CA ASN A 341 -1.65 -28.20 -9.00
C ASN A 341 -2.23 -26.77 -9.08
N VAL A 342 -1.49 -25.82 -9.65
CA VAL A 342 -1.96 -24.43 -9.85
C VAL A 342 -2.12 -24.08 -11.32
N GLN A 343 -3.11 -23.26 -11.62
CA GLN A 343 -3.31 -22.65 -12.93
C GLN A 343 -3.46 -21.14 -12.78
N PHE A 344 -2.93 -20.38 -13.74
CA PHE A 344 -3.05 -18.92 -13.76
C PHE A 344 -3.66 -18.42 -15.05
N TYR A 345 -4.60 -17.50 -14.94
CA TYR A 345 -5.30 -16.90 -16.08
C TYR A 345 -5.23 -15.38 -16.04
N GLN A 346 -5.07 -14.78 -17.22
CA GLN A 346 -5.27 -13.36 -17.38
C GLN A 346 -6.77 -13.07 -17.50
N SER A 347 -7.32 -12.22 -16.63
CA SER A 347 -8.70 -11.76 -16.77
C SER A 347 -8.90 -10.38 -16.17
N ASP A 348 -9.69 -9.56 -16.85
CA ASP A 348 -10.14 -8.28 -16.34
C ASP A 348 -11.35 -8.51 -15.42
N LEU A 349 -11.09 -8.51 -14.11
CA LEU A 349 -12.11 -8.75 -13.08
C LEU A 349 -13.09 -7.57 -12.88
N GLU A 350 -12.99 -6.52 -13.72
CA GLU A 350 -14.01 -5.47 -13.85
C GLU A 350 -14.98 -5.71 -15.03
N LYS A 351 -14.80 -6.82 -15.77
CA LYS A 351 -15.65 -7.24 -16.90
C LYS A 351 -16.26 -8.63 -16.67
N PRO A 352 -17.42 -8.94 -17.29
CA PRO A 352 -18.02 -10.26 -17.15
C PRO A 352 -17.04 -11.36 -17.57
N PHE A 353 -16.85 -12.37 -16.71
CA PHE A 353 -15.92 -13.48 -16.96
C PHE A 353 -16.61 -14.85 -16.97
N VAL A 354 -17.94 -14.91 -17.06
CA VAL A 354 -18.72 -16.15 -17.11
C VAL A 354 -18.35 -17.07 -18.28
N GLU A 355 -17.81 -16.49 -19.37
CA GLU A 355 -17.37 -17.24 -20.55
C GLU A 355 -15.93 -17.77 -20.42
N GLN A 356 -15.19 -17.34 -19.40
CA GLN A 356 -13.81 -17.76 -19.21
C GLN A 356 -13.73 -19.25 -18.85
N PRO A 357 -12.72 -20.00 -19.33
CA PRO A 357 -12.61 -21.44 -19.08
C PRO A 357 -12.60 -21.80 -17.59
N TRP A 358 -11.96 -20.97 -16.76
CA TRP A 358 -11.86 -21.17 -15.32
C TRP A 358 -13.18 -20.91 -14.58
N ALA A 359 -14.08 -20.10 -15.12
CA ALA A 359 -15.35 -19.76 -14.47
C ALA A 359 -16.33 -20.94 -14.43
N ARG A 360 -16.10 -21.98 -15.25
CA ARG A 360 -16.88 -23.23 -15.25
C ARG A 360 -16.41 -24.23 -14.20
N GLN A 361 -15.25 -24.00 -13.59
CA GLN A 361 -14.72 -24.86 -12.54
C GLN A 361 -15.47 -24.61 -11.22
N GLN A 362 -15.49 -25.60 -10.33
CA GLN A 362 -16.08 -25.46 -9.01
C GLN A 362 -15.00 -25.13 -7.99
N PHE A 363 -15.28 -24.15 -7.14
CA PHE A 363 -14.39 -23.74 -6.06
C PHE A 363 -15.17 -23.73 -4.75
N ASN A 364 -14.62 -24.38 -3.73
CA ASN A 364 -15.22 -24.38 -2.40
C ASN A 364 -14.61 -23.28 -1.51
N LYS A 365 -13.46 -22.71 -1.87
CA LYS A 365 -12.84 -21.58 -1.16
C LYS A 365 -12.46 -20.47 -2.13
N ILE A 366 -12.59 -19.23 -1.69
CA ILE A 366 -12.15 -18.05 -2.45
C ILE A 366 -11.24 -17.20 -1.58
N LEU A 367 -10.15 -16.70 -2.18
CA LEU A 367 -9.34 -15.61 -1.65
C LEU A 367 -9.40 -14.43 -2.63
N LEU A 368 -9.44 -13.20 -2.11
CA LEU A 368 -9.30 -12.00 -2.93
C LEU A 368 -8.47 -10.93 -2.23
N ASP A 369 -7.53 -10.33 -2.96
CA ASP A 369 -6.71 -9.18 -2.53
C ASP A 369 -6.77 -8.04 -3.56
N PRO A 370 -7.94 -7.40 -3.75
CA PRO A 370 -8.12 -6.37 -4.76
C PRO A 370 -7.35 -5.09 -4.45
N ALA A 371 -7.12 -4.30 -5.50
CA ALA A 371 -6.68 -2.93 -5.38
C ALA A 371 -7.70 -2.03 -4.64
N ARG A 372 -7.37 -0.75 -4.46
CA ARG A 372 -8.19 0.22 -3.68
C ARG A 372 -9.64 0.40 -4.16
N GLY A 373 -9.97 -0.01 -5.38
CA GLY A 373 -11.32 0.00 -5.94
C GLY A 373 -12.26 -1.05 -5.32
N GLY A 374 -11.70 -2.06 -4.64
CA GLY A 374 -12.42 -3.24 -4.15
C GLY A 374 -12.76 -4.20 -5.29
N ALA A 375 -13.69 -5.12 -5.01
CA ALA A 375 -14.03 -6.24 -5.87
C ALA A 375 -15.54 -6.36 -6.14
N ALA A 376 -16.32 -5.27 -5.99
CA ALA A 376 -17.77 -5.29 -6.15
C ALA A 376 -18.25 -5.97 -7.43
N PHE A 377 -17.59 -5.69 -8.56
CA PHE A 377 -17.91 -6.32 -9.84
C PHE A 377 -17.60 -7.83 -9.83
N ALA A 378 -16.41 -8.23 -9.40
CA ALA A 378 -16.05 -9.64 -9.34
C ALA A 378 -16.98 -10.43 -8.41
N LEU A 379 -17.35 -9.86 -7.26
CA LEU A 379 -18.25 -10.48 -6.30
C LEU A 379 -19.65 -10.69 -6.85
N SER A 380 -20.21 -9.73 -7.59
CA SER A 380 -21.56 -9.86 -8.16
C SER A 380 -21.64 -10.96 -9.23
N VAL A 381 -20.57 -11.13 -10.02
CA VAL A 381 -20.47 -12.22 -11.00
C VAL A 381 -20.20 -13.58 -10.32
N MET A 382 -19.48 -13.57 -9.20
CA MET A 382 -19.11 -14.78 -8.45
C MET A 382 -20.19 -15.32 -7.52
N MET A 383 -21.35 -14.68 -7.39
CA MET A 383 -22.46 -15.22 -6.59
C MET A 383 -22.95 -16.59 -7.08
N GLN A 384 -22.59 -16.99 -8.30
CA GLN A 384 -22.83 -18.35 -8.83
C GLN A 384 -21.87 -19.39 -8.24
N VAL A 385 -20.70 -18.98 -7.75
CA VAL A 385 -19.69 -19.83 -7.13
C VAL A 385 -20.14 -20.15 -5.70
N ARG A 386 -20.40 -21.43 -5.42
CA ARG A 386 -20.92 -21.91 -4.13
C ARG A 386 -19.79 -22.16 -3.11
N ALA A 387 -18.87 -21.21 -2.97
CA ALA A 387 -17.82 -21.34 -1.97
C ALA A 387 -18.40 -21.41 -0.55
N GLU A 388 -17.81 -22.23 0.31
CA GLU A 388 -18.15 -22.28 1.73
C GLU A 388 -17.47 -21.16 2.52
N LYS A 389 -16.29 -20.73 2.08
CA LYS A 389 -15.52 -19.65 2.71
C LYS A 389 -14.94 -18.69 1.69
N ILE A 390 -14.98 -17.41 2.02
CA ILE A 390 -14.37 -16.33 1.25
C ILE A 390 -13.47 -15.53 2.19
N LEU A 391 -12.19 -15.42 1.85
CA LEU A 391 -11.23 -14.60 2.57
C LEU A 391 -10.90 -13.35 1.75
N TYR A 392 -11.17 -12.19 2.33
CA TYR A 392 -10.99 -10.89 1.68
C TYR A 392 -9.86 -10.12 2.38
N VAL A 393 -8.80 -9.81 1.64
CA VAL A 393 -7.76 -8.84 2.02
C VAL A 393 -8.08 -7.48 1.41
N SER A 394 -8.07 -6.41 2.22
CA SER A 394 -8.43 -5.08 1.75
C SER A 394 -7.53 -4.01 2.32
N CYS A 395 -7.05 -3.11 1.45
CA CYS A 395 -6.33 -1.88 1.80
C CYS A 395 -7.21 -0.62 1.87
N ASN A 396 -8.55 -0.78 1.76
CA ASN A 396 -9.49 0.34 1.78
C ASN A 396 -10.77 -0.01 2.57
N PRO A 397 -10.97 0.58 3.77
CA PRO A 397 -12.11 0.23 4.62
C PRO A 397 -13.46 0.59 3.99
N ALA A 398 -13.52 1.62 3.14
CA ALA A 398 -14.79 2.04 2.53
C ALA A 398 -15.28 1.02 1.49
N THR A 399 -14.38 0.51 0.65
CA THR A 399 -14.73 -0.50 -0.34
C THR A 399 -14.93 -1.87 0.30
N LEU A 400 -14.20 -2.21 1.38
CA LEU A 400 -14.48 -3.42 2.16
C LEU A 400 -15.91 -3.41 2.72
N VAL A 401 -16.36 -2.31 3.34
CA VAL A 401 -17.72 -2.21 3.89
C VAL A 401 -18.79 -2.40 2.80
N ARG A 402 -18.58 -1.79 1.62
CA ARG A 402 -19.46 -1.98 0.45
C ARG A 402 -19.48 -3.43 0.00
N ASP A 403 -18.31 -4.04 -0.17
CA ASP A 403 -18.17 -5.39 -0.71
C ASP A 403 -18.65 -6.46 0.29
N ALA A 404 -18.48 -6.20 1.59
CA ALA A 404 -19.05 -7.02 2.66
C ALA A 404 -20.58 -7.04 2.56
N ALA A 405 -21.23 -5.90 2.32
CA ALA A 405 -22.68 -5.86 2.14
C ALA A 405 -23.16 -6.76 0.97
N ILE A 406 -22.44 -6.74 -0.16
CA ILE A 406 -22.71 -7.63 -1.31
C ILE A 406 -22.60 -9.11 -0.90
N LEU A 407 -21.57 -9.48 -0.12
CA LEU A 407 -21.40 -10.85 0.37
C LEU A 407 -22.51 -11.26 1.35
N LEU A 408 -22.96 -10.35 2.22
CA LEU A 408 -24.07 -10.62 3.13
C LEU A 408 -25.38 -10.84 2.38
N GLU A 409 -25.68 -10.02 1.36
CA GLU A 409 -26.82 -10.20 0.45
C GLU A 409 -26.76 -11.55 -0.29
N ALA A 410 -25.55 -12.03 -0.56
CA ALA A 410 -25.29 -13.33 -1.18
C ALA A 410 -25.37 -14.53 -0.22
N GLY A 411 -25.78 -14.33 1.04
CA GLY A 411 -25.93 -15.40 2.02
C GLY A 411 -24.63 -15.84 2.69
N TYR A 412 -23.67 -14.92 2.83
CA TYR A 412 -22.51 -15.13 3.70
C TYR A 412 -22.68 -14.35 5.01
N LEU A 413 -21.93 -14.74 6.03
CA LEU A 413 -21.75 -13.96 7.26
C LEU A 413 -20.28 -13.62 7.43
N LEU A 414 -20.02 -12.38 7.83
CA LEU A 414 -18.69 -11.99 8.27
C LEU A 414 -18.42 -12.62 9.64
N ARG A 415 -17.44 -13.53 9.69
CA ARG A 415 -17.12 -14.30 10.89
C ARG A 415 -15.94 -13.73 11.65
N LYS A 416 -14.85 -13.42 10.94
CA LYS A 416 -13.60 -12.94 11.55
C LYS A 416 -13.09 -11.72 10.82
N VAL A 417 -12.52 -10.78 11.56
CA VAL A 417 -11.81 -9.62 10.99
C VAL A 417 -10.57 -9.35 11.82
N ALA A 418 -9.43 -9.22 11.16
CA ALA A 418 -8.21 -8.70 11.76
C ALA A 418 -7.74 -7.51 10.93
N MET A 419 -7.16 -6.52 11.60
CA MET A 419 -6.46 -5.44 10.93
C MET A 419 -4.98 -5.74 10.83
N VAL A 420 -4.33 -5.16 9.83
CA VAL A 420 -2.89 -5.29 9.60
C VAL A 420 -2.30 -3.88 9.58
N ASP A 421 -1.37 -3.59 10.49
CA ASP A 421 -0.65 -2.31 10.47
C ASP A 421 0.50 -2.37 9.47
N MET A 422 0.17 -2.56 8.18
CA MET A 422 1.13 -2.69 7.08
C MET A 422 2.00 -1.43 6.91
N PHE A 423 1.48 -0.27 7.33
CA PHE A 423 2.12 1.04 7.18
C PHE A 423 2.02 1.88 8.48
N PRO A 424 2.78 1.53 9.53
CA PRO A 424 2.83 2.31 10.76
C PRO A 424 3.17 3.79 10.49
N ASN A 425 2.61 4.71 11.29
CA ASN A 425 2.75 6.16 11.13
C ASN A 425 2.07 6.77 9.89
N THR A 426 1.21 6.00 9.22
CA THR A 426 0.40 6.47 8.09
C THR A 426 -1.09 6.29 8.31
N ALA A 427 -1.89 6.99 7.51
CA ALA A 427 -3.35 6.84 7.46
C ALA A 427 -3.83 5.55 6.77
N HIS A 428 -2.91 4.75 6.19
CA HIS A 428 -3.28 3.51 5.52
C HIS A 428 -3.83 2.49 6.52
N LEU A 429 -4.80 1.72 6.03
CA LEU A 429 -5.54 0.76 6.80
C LEU A 429 -5.66 -0.50 5.95
N GLU A 430 -5.19 -1.61 6.49
CA GLU A 430 -5.28 -2.92 5.85
C GLU A 430 -5.98 -3.90 6.78
N SER A 431 -6.69 -4.86 6.20
CA SER A 431 -7.50 -5.82 6.95
C SER A 431 -7.68 -7.12 6.19
N ILE A 432 -7.83 -8.20 6.93
CA ILE A 432 -8.20 -9.53 6.45
C ILE A 432 -9.54 -9.90 7.08
N SER A 433 -10.48 -10.38 6.27
CA SER A 433 -11.86 -10.69 6.68
C SER A 433 -12.26 -12.06 6.17
N LEU A 434 -12.81 -12.90 7.05
CA LEU A 434 -13.35 -14.21 6.69
C LEU A 434 -14.88 -14.15 6.65
N PHE A 435 -15.43 -14.55 5.52
CA PHE A 435 -16.86 -14.76 5.32
C PHE A 435 -17.14 -16.25 5.18
N GLU A 436 -18.22 -16.72 5.80
CA GLU A 436 -18.68 -18.11 5.71
C GLU A 436 -20.12 -18.16 5.23
N LYS A 437 -20.42 -19.12 4.35
CA LYS A 437 -21.77 -19.29 3.81
C LYS A 437 -22.75 -19.68 4.92
N THR A 438 -23.91 -19.02 4.97
CA THR A 438 -25.00 -19.45 5.84
C THR A 438 -25.60 -20.74 5.29
N ARG A 439 -25.73 -21.75 6.16
CA ARG A 439 -26.36 -23.03 5.82
C ARG A 439 -27.79 -22.87 5.36
#